data_AF-A0AAV7B6J5-F1
#
_entry.id   AF-A0AAV7B6J5-F1
#
_cell.length_a   1.000
_cell.length_b   1.000
_cell.length_c   1.000
_cell.angle_alpha   90.00
_cell.angle_beta   90.00
_cell.angle_gamma   90.00
#
_symmetry.space_group_name_H-M   'P 1'
#
loop_
_entity.id
_entity.type
_entity.pdbx_description
1 polymer ?
#
loop_
_entity_poly.entity_id
_entity_poly.type
_entity_poly.pdbx_seq_one_letter_code
_entity_poly.pdbx_strand_id
1 'polypeptide(L)'
;MCMVTMAHPGEKRKREDEVENCGAGDGGSSAAAEHPLSGFQLQSVLRESARDKTIFLHGKVSCKEQSADAVVILERAPFQADAVSRLLGNNPEPKLQLKNDIYSVYHLNPPPELNEVKATVIHPATEKHIKKYMRQELYLIQETGEDYRNITLPFIESQSFSIQWVYNILEKKAEEDRIVHENPDQEVGFILLPDFKWNQKQVCDSLDVVFQTFIWQFYDF
;
A
#
# COMPACT_ATOMS: atom_id res chain seq x y z
N MET A 1 -57.05 -19.08 -21.77
CA MET A 1 -57.26 -17.95 -20.84
C MET A 1 -56.05 -17.87 -19.94
N CYS A 2 -55.48 -16.66 -19.81
CA CYS A 2 -54.26 -16.28 -19.08
C CYS A 2 -52.93 -16.83 -19.60
N MET A 3 -51.82 -16.10 -19.63
CA MET A 3 -51.50 -14.69 -19.91
C MET A 3 -49.97 -14.71 -19.99
N VAL A 4 -49.40 -14.18 -21.07
CA VAL A 4 -47.94 -14.07 -21.27
C VAL A 4 -47.45 -12.84 -20.49
N THR A 5 -46.32 -12.95 -19.81
CA THR A 5 -45.57 -11.77 -19.33
C THR A 5 -44.08 -12.01 -19.53
N MET A 6 -43.47 -11.21 -20.39
CA MET A 6 -42.03 -11.07 -20.54
C MET A 6 -41.54 -9.97 -19.58
N ALA A 7 -40.35 -10.14 -19.00
CA ALA A 7 -39.61 -9.07 -18.35
C ALA A 7 -38.17 -9.04 -18.91
N HIS A 8 -37.80 -7.88 -19.42
CA HIS A 8 -36.53 -7.50 -20.05
C HIS A 8 -35.53 -6.94 -19.01
N PRO A 9 -34.25 -6.72 -19.38
CA PRO A 9 -33.08 -6.74 -18.50
C PRO A 9 -32.82 -5.43 -17.74
N GLY A 10 -32.13 -5.55 -16.60
CA GLY A 10 -31.74 -4.45 -15.73
C GLY A 10 -30.65 -3.55 -16.32
N GLU A 11 -30.89 -2.24 -16.21
CA GLU A 11 -30.11 -1.12 -16.71
C GLU A 11 -28.88 -0.79 -15.84
N LYS A 12 -27.79 -0.38 -16.51
CA LYS A 12 -26.59 0.25 -15.94
C LYS A 12 -26.96 1.61 -15.31
N ARG A 13 -26.46 1.91 -14.11
CA ARG A 13 -26.48 3.28 -13.57
C ARG A 13 -25.09 3.89 -13.45
N LYS A 14 -25.07 5.14 -13.90
CA LYS A 14 -24.00 6.05 -14.30
C LYS A 14 -23.58 6.90 -13.09
N ARG A 15 -22.30 7.29 -13.04
CA ARG A 15 -21.79 8.33 -12.14
C ARG A 15 -22.45 9.66 -12.48
N GLU A 16 -22.91 10.38 -11.47
CA GLU A 16 -23.27 11.79 -11.56
C GLU A 16 -22.24 12.60 -10.78
N ASP A 17 -21.48 13.40 -11.52
CA ASP A 17 -20.73 14.54 -11.04
C ASP A 17 -21.73 15.70 -10.84
N GLU A 18 -21.84 16.24 -9.63
CA GLU A 18 -22.46 17.55 -9.40
C GLU A 18 -21.44 18.48 -8.76
N VAL A 19 -20.98 19.43 -9.58
CA VAL A 19 -20.32 20.65 -9.15
C VAL A 19 -21.40 21.73 -9.13
N GLU A 20 -21.85 22.14 -7.95
CA GLU A 20 -22.52 23.43 -7.77
C GLU A 20 -21.72 24.30 -6.80
N ASN A 21 -21.36 25.47 -7.33
CA ASN A 21 -20.67 26.57 -6.69
C ASN A 21 -21.71 27.60 -6.24
N CYS A 22 -21.61 28.13 -5.01
CA CYS A 22 -21.98 29.51 -4.68
C CYS A 22 -21.55 29.92 -3.26
N GLY A 23 -20.73 30.98 -3.18
CA GLY A 23 -21.01 32.11 -2.29
C GLY A 23 -20.30 32.19 -0.93
N ALA A 24 -19.43 33.19 -0.80
CA ALA A 24 -18.68 33.58 0.39
C ALA A 24 -19.54 34.11 1.56
N GLY A 25 -19.05 33.95 2.80
CA GLY A 25 -19.62 34.60 3.99
C GLY A 25 -19.11 34.08 5.34
N ASP A 26 -17.97 34.63 5.76
CA ASP A 26 -17.56 34.99 7.13
C ASP A 26 -17.37 33.96 8.27
N GLY A 27 -16.18 34.07 8.86
CA GLY A 27 -15.77 33.85 10.25
C GLY A 27 -16.50 32.85 11.16
N GLY A 28 -15.80 31.80 11.58
CA GLY A 28 -16.08 31.19 12.89
C GLY A 28 -15.61 29.75 13.05
N SER A 29 -14.51 29.59 13.79
CA SER A 29 -14.09 28.36 14.47
C SER A 29 -13.68 27.18 13.56
N SER A 30 -12.37 27.13 13.26
CA SER A 30 -11.68 25.86 13.02
C SER A 30 -11.97 24.96 14.22
N ALA A 31 -12.95 24.07 14.08
CA ALA A 31 -13.14 22.95 15.00
C ALA A 31 -11.77 22.29 15.15
N ALA A 32 -11.14 22.46 16.31
CA ALA A 32 -9.90 21.81 16.64
C ALA A 32 -10.20 20.31 16.58
N ALA A 33 -9.89 19.70 15.43
CA ALA A 33 -10.07 18.28 15.22
C ALA A 33 -9.37 17.59 16.38
N GLU A 34 -10.13 16.88 17.21
CA GLU A 34 -9.58 16.16 18.37
C GLU A 34 -8.42 15.32 17.87
N HIS A 35 -7.21 15.63 18.35
CA HIS A 35 -6.01 14.99 17.84
C HIS A 35 -6.15 13.48 18.16
N PRO A 36 -6.15 12.58 17.15
CA PRO A 36 -6.44 11.16 17.35
C PRO A 36 -5.37 10.41 18.17
N LEU A 37 -4.35 11.15 18.62
CA LEU A 37 -3.20 10.70 19.39
C LEU A 37 -3.08 11.46 20.73
N SER A 38 -4.14 12.13 21.18
CA SER A 38 -4.15 12.82 22.47
C SER A 38 -3.77 11.83 23.58
N GLY A 39 -2.61 12.03 24.20
CA GLY A 39 -2.09 11.13 25.23
C GLY A 39 -1.44 9.83 24.71
N PHE A 40 -0.94 9.81 23.47
CA PHE A 40 -0.19 8.66 22.93
C PHE A 40 1.06 8.38 23.77
N GLN A 41 1.12 7.17 24.33
CA GLN A 41 2.30 6.63 25.00
C GLN A 41 2.93 5.54 24.14
N LEU A 42 4.16 5.78 23.69
CA LEU A 42 4.93 4.80 22.93
C LEU A 42 5.20 3.57 23.81
N GLN A 43 4.82 2.39 23.33
CA GLN A 43 5.13 1.13 23.99
C GLN A 43 6.34 0.44 23.35
N SER A 44 6.34 0.32 22.03
CA SER A 44 7.40 -0.36 21.30
C SER A 44 7.54 0.17 19.88
N VAL A 45 8.75 0.01 19.33
CA VAL A 45 9.01 0.22 17.90
C VAL A 45 8.82 -1.12 17.20
N LEU A 46 7.81 -1.22 16.34
CA LEU A 46 7.48 -2.45 15.63
C LEU A 46 8.48 -2.75 14.51
N ARG A 47 8.87 -1.70 13.77
CA ARG A 47 9.79 -1.78 12.65
C ARG A 47 10.39 -0.41 12.39
N GLU A 48 11.67 -0.38 12.03
CA GLU A 48 12.34 0.81 11.51
C GLU A 48 13.11 0.45 10.25
N SER A 49 13.16 1.39 9.30
CA SER A 49 14.00 1.29 8.10
C SER A 49 14.70 2.62 7.90
N ALA A 50 16.01 2.65 8.16
CA ALA A 50 16.84 3.83 7.87
C ALA A 50 16.95 4.09 6.36
N ARG A 51 16.85 3.03 5.54
CA ARG A 51 16.88 3.11 4.07
C ARG A 51 15.65 3.82 3.52
N ASP A 52 14.47 3.36 3.94
CA ASP A 52 13.18 3.89 3.46
C ASP A 52 12.76 5.13 4.24
N LYS A 53 13.48 5.46 5.33
CA LYS A 53 13.19 6.56 6.26
C LYS A 53 11.78 6.44 6.84
N THR A 54 11.41 5.21 7.20
CA THR A 54 10.10 4.86 7.79
C THR A 54 10.26 4.27 9.18
N ILE A 55 9.31 4.56 10.07
CA ILE A 55 9.22 3.94 11.39
C ILE A 55 7.77 3.57 11.71
N PHE A 56 7.59 2.40 12.32
CA PHE A 56 6.31 1.83 12.72
C PHE A 56 6.31 1.72 14.23
N LEU A 57 5.38 2.41 14.87
CA LEU A 57 5.31 2.56 16.32
C LEU A 57 4.03 1.92 16.82
N HIS A 58 4.14 1.19 17.93
CA HIS A 58 2.99 0.74 18.71
C HIS A 58 2.95 1.56 19.99
N GLY A 59 1.79 2.16 20.25
CA GLY A 59 1.55 2.88 21.48
C GLY A 59 0.13 2.70 21.97
N LYS A 60 -0.12 3.21 23.17
CA LYS A 60 -1.45 3.25 23.78
C LYS A 60 -1.97 4.67 23.81
N VAL A 61 -3.21 4.84 23.40
CA VAL A 61 -3.92 6.12 23.46
C VAL A 61 -4.88 6.04 24.64
N SER A 62 -4.71 6.94 25.60
CA SER A 62 -5.56 7.05 26.78
C SER A 62 -6.72 7.98 26.50
N CYS A 63 -7.88 7.44 26.10
CA CYS A 63 -9.09 8.23 25.90
C CYS A 63 -10.09 7.95 27.02
N LYS A 64 -10.25 8.94 27.92
CA LYS A 64 -11.36 9.11 28.89
C LYS A 64 -11.90 7.80 29.52
N GLU A 65 -11.00 6.97 30.05
CA GLU A 65 -11.21 5.72 30.82
C GLU A 65 -10.95 4.38 30.11
N GLN A 66 -10.63 4.36 28.81
CA GLN A 66 -10.16 3.14 28.13
C GLN A 66 -8.81 3.38 27.43
N SER A 67 -7.87 2.48 27.69
CA SER A 67 -6.57 2.45 27.02
C SER A 67 -6.68 1.53 25.81
N ALA A 68 -6.61 2.10 24.62
CA ALA A 68 -6.68 1.34 23.38
C ALA A 68 -5.34 1.41 22.64
N ASP A 69 -4.97 0.30 22.02
CA ASP A 69 -3.76 0.23 21.21
C ASP A 69 -3.91 1.08 19.94
N ALA A 70 -2.80 1.65 19.51
CA ALA A 70 -2.69 2.40 18.27
C ALA A 70 -1.36 2.05 17.58
N VAL A 71 -1.41 1.96 16.26
CA VAL A 71 -0.21 1.85 15.43
C VAL A 71 -0.05 3.15 14.67
N VAL A 72 1.15 3.75 14.76
CA VAL A 72 1.50 4.98 14.05
C VAL A 72 2.66 4.68 13.12
N ILE A 73 2.47 5.00 11.84
CA ILE A 73 3.48 4.83 10.80
C ILE A 73 3.90 6.21 10.36
N LEU A 74 5.20 6.49 10.46
CA LEU A 74 5.79 7.75 10.01
C LEU A 74 6.72 7.46 8.85
N GLU A 75 6.49 8.14 7.74
CA GLU A 75 7.25 8.01 6.49
C GLU A 75 7.64 9.40 6.01
N ARG A 76 8.93 9.59 5.70
CA ARG A 76 9.40 10.86 5.15
C ARG A 76 8.92 10.99 3.70
N ALA A 77 8.31 12.11 3.35
CA ALA A 77 7.88 12.36 1.98
C ALA A 77 9.09 12.39 1.02
N PRO A 78 8.94 11.88 -0.22
CA PRO A 78 9.96 11.98 -1.24
C PRO A 78 10.15 13.44 -1.69
N PHE A 79 11.36 13.77 -2.16
CA PHE A 79 11.63 15.09 -2.69
C PHE A 79 11.01 15.29 -4.06
N GLN A 80 10.41 16.46 -4.28
CA GLN A 80 9.98 16.91 -5.60
C GLN A 80 11.10 17.72 -6.25
N ALA A 81 11.48 17.36 -7.49
CA ALA A 81 12.60 17.98 -8.20
C ALA A 81 12.47 19.51 -8.32
N ASP A 82 11.26 20.01 -8.60
CA ASP A 82 10.99 21.44 -8.73
C ASP A 82 11.19 22.19 -7.41
N ALA A 83 10.76 21.59 -6.29
CA ALA A 83 10.86 22.19 -4.98
C ALA A 83 12.31 22.21 -4.46
N VAL A 84 13.08 21.14 -4.74
CA VAL A 84 14.52 21.10 -4.44
C VAL A 84 15.28 22.12 -5.28
N SER A 85 14.94 22.27 -6.57
CA SER A 85 15.59 23.24 -7.46
C SER A 85 15.40 24.67 -6.95
N ARG A 86 14.18 25.01 -6.51
CA ARG A 86 13.88 26.31 -5.86
C ARG A 86 14.66 26.48 -4.55
N LEU A 87 14.72 25.44 -3.71
CA LEU A 87 15.48 25.49 -2.46
C LEU A 87 16.95 25.80 -2.71
N LEU A 88 17.59 25.10 -3.65
CA LEU A 88 19.00 25.31 -3.97
C LEU A 88 19.24 26.68 -4.61
N GLY A 89 18.31 27.16 -5.45
CA GLY A 89 18.37 28.49 -6.06
C GLY A 89 18.25 29.64 -5.04
N ASN A 90 17.60 29.39 -3.90
CA ASN A 90 17.46 30.36 -2.82
C ASN A 90 18.72 30.50 -1.92
N ASN A 91 19.82 29.83 -2.27
CA ASN A 91 21.08 29.83 -1.50
C ASN A 91 20.85 29.57 0.00
N PRO A 92 20.37 28.37 0.35
CA PRO A 92 20.19 28.04 1.76
C PRO A 92 21.56 28.00 2.44
N GLU A 93 21.61 28.14 3.77
CA GLU A 93 22.86 28.07 4.53
C GLU A 93 23.13 26.62 5.00
N PRO A 94 23.90 25.80 4.24
CA PRO A 94 24.26 24.46 4.67
C PRO A 94 25.32 24.49 5.77
N LYS A 95 25.20 23.58 6.73
CA LYS A 95 26.26 23.32 7.72
C LYS A 95 27.20 22.24 7.17
N LEU A 96 28.46 22.57 6.95
CA LEU A 96 29.46 21.61 6.49
C LEU A 96 29.70 20.54 7.56
N GLN A 97 29.61 19.27 7.18
CA GLN A 97 29.89 18.13 8.06
C GLN A 97 31.23 17.49 7.72
N LEU A 98 31.49 17.23 6.44
CA LEU A 98 32.71 16.59 5.96
C LEU A 98 33.12 17.22 4.64
N LYS A 99 34.42 17.44 4.44
CA LYS A 99 34.99 17.83 3.14
C LYS A 99 36.26 17.04 2.89
N ASN A 100 36.35 16.40 1.73
CA ASN A 100 37.54 15.76 1.21
C ASN A 100 37.63 15.98 -0.30
N ASP A 101 38.60 16.79 -0.72
CA ASP A 101 38.78 17.20 -2.12
C ASP A 101 37.49 17.73 -2.76
N ILE A 102 36.93 17.01 -3.76
CA ILE A 102 35.68 17.34 -4.44
C ILE A 102 34.41 16.86 -3.72
N TYR A 103 34.55 16.05 -2.67
CA TYR A 103 33.43 15.51 -1.91
C TYR A 103 33.17 16.32 -0.66
N SER A 104 31.96 16.86 -0.53
CA SER A 104 31.53 17.60 0.65
C SER A 104 30.12 17.18 1.06
N VAL A 105 29.97 16.81 2.33
CA VAL A 105 28.69 16.44 2.95
C VAL A 105 28.23 17.63 3.79
N TYR A 106 26.98 18.03 3.57
CA TYR A 106 26.35 19.15 4.25
C TYR A 106 25.07 18.71 4.95
N HIS A 107 24.77 19.33 6.08
CA HIS A 107 23.45 19.31 6.70
C HIS A 107 22.66 20.52 6.26
N LEU A 108 21.52 20.25 5.63
CA LEU A 108 20.58 21.26 5.17
C LEU A 108 19.32 21.19 6.02
N ASN A 109 18.84 22.35 6.46
CA ASN A 109 17.54 22.50 7.12
C ASN A 109 16.57 23.07 6.10
N PRO A 110 15.81 22.24 5.38
CA PRO A 110 14.90 22.75 4.36
C PRO A 110 13.68 23.43 5.05
N PRO A 111 12.95 24.27 4.30
CA PRO A 111 11.73 24.91 4.80
C PRO A 111 10.66 23.86 5.16
N PRO A 112 9.64 24.23 5.97
CA PRO A 112 8.57 23.33 6.41
C PRO A 112 7.88 22.58 5.26
N GLU A 113 7.73 23.24 4.10
CA GLU A 113 7.14 22.69 2.86
C GLU A 113 7.82 21.42 2.36
N LEU A 114 9.12 21.24 2.64
CA LEU A 114 9.93 20.10 2.23
C LEU A 114 10.19 19.10 3.38
N ASN A 115 9.64 19.39 4.57
CA ASN A 115 9.77 18.56 5.77
C ASN A 115 8.49 17.80 6.09
N GLU A 116 7.61 17.60 5.12
CA GLU A 116 6.40 16.83 5.30
C GLU A 116 6.73 15.38 5.69
N VAL A 117 6.09 14.92 6.76
CA VAL A 117 6.14 13.53 7.21
C VAL A 117 4.73 12.99 7.11
N LYS A 118 4.56 11.97 6.28
CA LYS A 118 3.30 11.26 6.14
C LYS A 118 3.09 10.42 7.39
N ALA A 119 2.05 10.74 8.14
CA ALA A 119 1.64 10.01 9.33
C ALA A 119 0.37 9.20 9.04
N THR A 120 0.45 7.87 9.17
CA THR A 120 -0.72 6.98 9.11
C THR A 120 -1.03 6.48 10.52
N VAL A 121 -2.24 6.73 10.99
CA VAL A 121 -2.69 6.33 12.33
C VAL A 121 -3.76 5.25 12.21
N ILE A 122 -3.55 4.14 12.92
CA ILE A 122 -4.51 3.03 13.02
C ILE A 122 -4.94 2.94 14.48
N HIS A 123 -6.19 3.31 14.75
CA HIS A 123 -6.77 3.30 16.09
C HIS A 123 -8.28 2.99 16.03
N PRO A 124 -8.80 2.04 16.85
CA PRO A 124 -8.05 1.13 17.72
C PRO A 124 -7.32 0.05 16.90
N ALA A 125 -6.06 -0.22 17.24
CA ALA A 125 -5.27 -1.27 16.62
C ALA A 125 -5.61 -2.64 17.24
N THR A 126 -5.80 -3.65 16.41
CA THR A 126 -5.95 -5.04 16.86
C THR A 126 -4.59 -5.72 16.90
N GLU A 127 -4.49 -6.85 17.59
CA GLU A 127 -3.26 -7.67 17.61
C GLU A 127 -2.82 -8.09 16.19
N LYS A 128 -3.77 -8.24 15.26
CA LYS A 128 -3.47 -8.52 13.84
C LYS A 128 -2.72 -7.36 13.19
N HIS A 129 -3.09 -6.11 13.48
CA HIS A 129 -2.37 -4.93 12.97
C HIS A 129 -0.95 -4.87 13.54
N ILE A 130 -0.79 -5.15 14.84
CA ILE A 130 0.52 -5.18 15.50
C ILE A 130 1.42 -6.24 14.84
N LYS A 131 0.94 -7.49 14.70
CA LYS A 131 1.69 -8.59 14.06
C LYS A 131 2.04 -8.33 12.60
N LYS A 132 1.17 -7.63 11.85
CA LYS A 132 1.41 -7.26 10.45
C LYS A 132 2.57 -6.28 10.29
N TYR A 133 2.68 -5.29 11.18
CA TYR A 133 3.71 -4.25 11.10
C TYR A 133 4.95 -4.53 11.96
N MET A 134 4.88 -5.54 12.84
CA MET A 134 6.03 -6.06 13.54
C MET A 134 7.07 -6.55 12.53
N ARG A 135 8.33 -6.18 12.76
CA ARG A 135 9.46 -6.67 11.98
C ARG A 135 9.48 -8.20 12.07
N GLN A 136 9.21 -8.83 10.94
CA GLN A 136 9.41 -10.27 10.79
C GLN A 136 10.88 -10.50 10.46
N GLU A 137 11.52 -11.36 11.25
CA GLU A 137 12.86 -11.83 10.92
C GLU A 137 12.74 -12.81 9.76
N LEU A 138 13.39 -12.46 8.65
CA LEU A 138 13.46 -13.31 7.48
C LEU A 138 14.69 -14.20 7.60
N TYR A 139 14.48 -15.49 7.44
CA TYR A 139 15.53 -16.49 7.47
C TYR A 139 15.73 -17.04 6.06
N LEU A 140 16.98 -17.14 5.63
CA LEU A 140 17.31 -17.84 4.39
C LEU A 140 17.38 -19.34 4.70
N ILE A 141 16.56 -20.12 4.00
CA ILE A 141 16.53 -21.58 4.10
C ILE A 141 16.82 -22.14 2.72
N GLN A 142 17.72 -23.11 2.65
CA GLN A 142 17.97 -23.89 1.44
C GLN A 142 17.19 -25.20 1.55
N GLU A 143 16.04 -25.26 0.89
CA GLU A 143 15.17 -26.44 0.86
C GLU A 143 15.67 -27.44 -0.19
N THR A 144 15.73 -28.73 0.17
CA THR A 144 15.94 -29.82 -0.78
C THR A 144 14.61 -30.31 -1.35
N GLY A 145 14.64 -30.98 -2.52
CA GLY A 145 13.41 -31.55 -3.08
C GLY A 145 12.74 -32.60 -2.19
N GLU A 146 13.48 -33.25 -1.29
CA GLU A 146 12.93 -34.16 -0.29
C GLU A 146 12.24 -33.42 0.86
N ASP A 147 12.85 -32.33 1.35
CA ASP A 147 12.25 -31.47 2.38
C ASP A 147 10.95 -30.84 1.88
N TYR A 148 10.92 -30.40 0.62
CA TYR A 148 9.71 -29.88 0.00
C TYR A 148 8.55 -30.89 0.08
N ARG A 149 8.79 -32.14 -0.35
CA ARG A 149 7.75 -33.19 -0.37
C ARG A 149 7.30 -33.64 1.03
N ASN A 150 8.22 -33.68 1.98
CA ASN A 150 7.96 -34.25 3.30
C ASN A 150 7.53 -33.23 4.37
N ILE A 151 7.87 -31.95 4.18
CA ILE A 151 7.67 -30.90 5.19
C ILE A 151 6.78 -29.78 4.63
N THR A 152 7.22 -29.13 3.55
CA THR A 152 6.60 -27.91 3.05
C THR A 152 5.29 -28.17 2.33
N LEU A 153 5.21 -29.18 1.46
CA LEU A 153 4.00 -29.55 0.74
C LEU A 153 2.86 -29.94 1.69
N PRO A 154 3.06 -30.84 2.69
CA PRO A 154 2.02 -31.12 3.69
C PRO A 154 1.60 -29.88 4.49
N PHE A 155 2.53 -28.97 4.78
CA PHE A 155 2.21 -27.72 5.45
C PHE A 155 1.35 -26.80 4.58
N ILE A 156 1.70 -26.61 3.30
CA ILE A 156 0.93 -25.80 2.35
C ILE A 156 -0.49 -26.38 2.20
N GLU A 157 -0.61 -27.70 2.02
CA GLU A 157 -1.90 -28.38 1.89
C GLU A 157 -2.75 -28.28 3.17
N SER A 158 -2.10 -28.25 4.36
CA SER A 158 -2.79 -28.04 5.63
C SER A 158 -3.33 -26.62 5.79
N GLN A 159 -2.78 -25.64 5.06
CA GLN A 159 -3.26 -24.26 5.09
C GLN A 159 -4.32 -24.05 4.01
N SER A 160 -5.57 -23.83 4.44
CA SER A 160 -6.69 -23.59 3.54
C SER A 160 -6.71 -22.15 3.01
N PHE A 161 -5.83 -21.86 2.05
CA PHE A 161 -5.91 -20.60 1.29
C PHE A 161 -6.89 -20.74 0.13
N SER A 162 -7.96 -19.94 0.16
CA SER A 162 -8.88 -19.88 -0.97
C SER A 162 -8.27 -19.07 -2.11
N ILE A 163 -7.93 -19.75 -3.20
CA ILE A 163 -7.53 -19.15 -4.48
C ILE A 163 -8.74 -18.87 -5.40
N GLN A 164 -9.94 -18.77 -4.83
CA GLN A 164 -11.18 -18.56 -5.59
C GLN A 164 -11.14 -17.32 -6.49
N TRP A 165 -10.43 -16.27 -6.06
CA TRP A 165 -10.26 -15.07 -6.86
C TRP A 165 -9.52 -15.34 -8.18
N VAL A 166 -8.59 -16.29 -8.20
CA VAL A 166 -7.88 -16.73 -9.42
C VAL A 166 -8.86 -17.41 -10.38
N TYR A 167 -9.69 -18.35 -9.86
CA TYR A 167 -10.71 -19.02 -10.66
C TYR A 167 -11.74 -18.03 -11.22
N ASN A 168 -12.12 -17.00 -10.46
CA ASN A 168 -13.05 -15.97 -10.95
C ASN A 168 -12.48 -15.18 -12.14
N ILE A 169 -11.16 -14.96 -12.18
CA ILE A 169 -10.48 -14.31 -13.33
C ILE A 169 -10.40 -15.28 -14.52
N LEU A 170 -10.00 -16.54 -14.28
CA LEU A 170 -9.92 -17.58 -15.32
C LEU A 170 -11.29 -17.86 -15.97
N GLU A 171 -12.36 -17.89 -15.18
CA GLU A 171 -13.74 -18.12 -15.63
C GLU A 171 -14.45 -16.85 -16.13
N LYS A 172 -13.75 -15.71 -16.23
CA LYS A 172 -14.30 -14.41 -16.65
C LYS A 172 -15.48 -13.91 -15.80
N LYS A 173 -15.56 -14.35 -14.54
CA LYS A 173 -16.56 -13.88 -13.57
C LYS A 173 -16.18 -12.56 -12.93
N ALA A 174 -14.89 -12.20 -12.95
CA ALA A 174 -14.35 -10.95 -12.42
C ALA A 174 -13.13 -10.46 -13.22
N GLU A 175 -12.91 -9.15 -13.27
CA GLU A 175 -11.74 -8.48 -13.88
C GLU A 175 -11.50 -8.78 -15.37
N GLU A 176 -12.52 -9.21 -16.10
CA GLU A 176 -12.45 -9.47 -17.55
C GLU A 176 -12.03 -8.21 -18.32
N ASP A 177 -12.48 -7.04 -17.90
CA ASP A 177 -12.19 -5.73 -18.50
C ASP A 177 -10.72 -5.29 -18.33
N ARG A 178 -9.99 -5.92 -17.40
CA ARG A 178 -8.58 -5.62 -17.14
C ARG A 178 -7.61 -6.53 -17.90
N ILE A 179 -8.13 -7.51 -18.64
CA ILE A 179 -7.30 -8.49 -19.36
C ILE A 179 -6.65 -7.83 -20.57
N VAL A 180 -5.32 -7.91 -20.65
CA VAL A 180 -4.52 -7.36 -21.75
C VAL A 180 -4.31 -8.39 -22.85
N HIS A 181 -4.10 -9.65 -22.46
CA HIS A 181 -3.92 -10.76 -23.40
C HIS A 181 -4.41 -12.08 -22.80
N GLU A 182 -4.86 -12.98 -23.66
CA GLU A 182 -5.28 -14.32 -23.28
C GLU A 182 -4.87 -15.31 -24.36
N ASN A 183 -4.26 -16.41 -23.93
CA ASN A 183 -4.10 -17.62 -24.72
C ASN A 183 -5.12 -18.67 -24.20
N PRO A 184 -6.13 -19.05 -25.00
CA PRO A 184 -7.22 -19.94 -24.56
C PRO A 184 -6.87 -21.44 -24.62
N ASP A 185 -5.61 -21.79 -24.89
CA ASP A 185 -5.16 -23.19 -24.90
C ASP A 185 -5.43 -23.87 -23.53
N GLN A 186 -5.92 -25.11 -23.56
CA GLN A 186 -6.34 -25.83 -22.34
C GLN A 186 -5.16 -26.39 -21.54
N GLU A 187 -4.00 -26.57 -22.17
CA GLU A 187 -2.80 -27.15 -21.55
C GLU A 187 -1.73 -26.09 -21.30
N VAL A 188 -1.56 -25.15 -22.24
CA VAL A 188 -0.51 -24.09 -22.17
C VAL A 188 -1.07 -22.67 -22.21
N GLY A 189 -2.37 -22.51 -21.99
CA GLY A 189 -3.01 -21.20 -21.95
C GLY A 189 -2.56 -20.35 -20.77
N PHE A 190 -2.82 -19.05 -20.87
CA PHE A 190 -2.60 -18.12 -19.78
C PHE A 190 -3.43 -16.85 -19.97
N ILE A 191 -3.73 -16.16 -18.87
CA ILE A 191 -4.31 -14.83 -18.88
C ILE A 191 -3.25 -13.84 -18.38
N LEU A 192 -3.12 -12.73 -19.10
CA LEU A 192 -2.24 -11.61 -18.78
C LEU A 192 -3.08 -10.41 -18.34
N LEU A 193 -2.87 -9.96 -17.10
CA LEU A 193 -3.55 -8.80 -16.55
C LEU A 193 -2.57 -7.96 -15.69
N PRO A 194 -2.80 -6.63 -15.62
CA PRO A 194 -2.09 -5.74 -14.71
C PRO A 194 -2.32 -6.11 -13.24
N ASP A 195 -1.25 -6.15 -12.44
CA ASP A 195 -1.38 -6.32 -10.97
C ASP A 195 -2.26 -5.22 -10.36
N PHE A 196 -2.98 -5.54 -9.28
CA PHE A 196 -3.88 -4.60 -8.61
C PHE A 196 -3.15 -3.39 -7.99
N LYS A 197 -1.85 -3.51 -7.72
CA LYS A 197 -1.01 -2.43 -7.18
C LYS A 197 -0.55 -1.46 -8.26
N TRP A 198 -0.63 -1.82 -9.54
CA TRP A 198 -0.19 -0.96 -10.63
C TRP A 198 -1.31 -0.03 -11.09
N ASN A 199 -1.04 1.28 -11.05
CA ASN A 199 -2.02 2.32 -11.38
C ASN A 199 -2.07 2.68 -12.88
N GLN A 200 -1.31 1.99 -13.74
CA GLN A 200 -1.22 2.19 -15.21
C GLN A 200 -0.85 3.61 -15.68
N LYS A 201 -0.50 4.52 -14.78
CA LYS A 201 -0.22 5.93 -15.10
C LYS A 201 1.24 6.18 -15.48
N GLN A 202 2.14 5.28 -15.11
CA GLN A 202 3.57 5.38 -15.34
C GLN A 202 4.10 4.02 -15.81
N VAL A 203 4.86 4.04 -16.92
CA VAL A 203 5.63 2.89 -17.44
C VAL A 203 7.05 2.88 -16.85
N CYS A 204 7.50 4.04 -16.36
CA CYS A 204 8.85 4.30 -15.89
C CYS A 204 8.76 4.74 -14.43
N ASP A 205 8.58 3.76 -13.55
CA ASP A 205 9.21 3.75 -12.23
C ASP A 205 8.87 2.44 -11.54
N SER A 206 9.93 1.77 -11.07
CA SER A 206 9.91 0.57 -10.23
C SER A 206 9.71 -0.74 -11.00
N LEU A 207 10.39 -1.79 -10.52
CA LEU A 207 10.37 -3.18 -10.97
C LEU A 207 8.99 -3.87 -10.83
N ASP A 208 7.90 -3.10 -10.85
CA ASP A 208 6.54 -3.48 -10.45
C ASP A 208 5.56 -3.56 -11.63
N VAL A 209 6.04 -3.48 -12.89
CA VAL A 209 5.25 -3.98 -14.04
C VAL A 209 5.28 -5.51 -13.97
N VAL A 210 4.64 -6.05 -12.95
CA VAL A 210 4.40 -7.47 -12.78
C VAL A 210 3.09 -7.73 -13.48
N PHE A 211 3.18 -8.27 -14.69
CA PHE A 211 2.04 -8.94 -15.25
C PHE A 211 1.84 -10.25 -14.49
N GLN A 212 0.66 -10.44 -13.92
CA GLN A 212 0.33 -11.71 -13.31
C GLN A 212 0.04 -12.70 -14.44
N THR A 213 0.88 -13.73 -14.56
CA THR A 213 0.64 -14.85 -15.48
C THR A 213 0.07 -15.99 -14.66
N PHE A 214 -1.17 -16.38 -14.97
CA PHE A 214 -1.79 -17.57 -14.41
C PHE A 214 -1.64 -18.71 -15.42
N ILE A 215 -0.80 -19.70 -15.11
CA ILE A 215 -0.62 -20.91 -15.93
C ILE A 215 -1.48 -22.03 -15.34
N TRP A 216 -2.10 -22.83 -16.22
CA TRP A 216 -3.00 -23.93 -15.88
C TRP A 216 -2.36 -25.03 -15.01
N GLN A 217 -1.04 -25.22 -15.07
CA GLN A 217 -0.27 -26.07 -14.17
C GLN A 217 1.14 -25.51 -13.99
N PHE A 218 1.63 -25.42 -12.74
CA PHE A 218 3.03 -25.05 -12.44
C PHE A 218 3.79 -26.10 -11.62
N TYR A 219 3.23 -27.28 -11.41
CA TYR A 219 3.85 -28.31 -10.58
C TYR A 219 3.78 -29.66 -11.29
N ASP A 220 4.72 -29.89 -12.21
CA ASP A 220 5.23 -31.21 -12.59
C ASP A 220 6.41 -31.07 -13.59
N PHE A 221 7.41 -30.25 -13.25
CA PHE A 221 8.72 -30.23 -13.92
C PHE A 221 9.86 -30.24 -12.91
#